data_AF-A0A317EP20-F1
#
_entry.id   AF-A0A317EP20-F1
#
_cell.length_a   1.000
_cell.length_b   1.000
_cell.length_c   1.000
_cell.angle_alpha   90.00
_cell.angle_beta   90.00
_cell.angle_gamma   90.00
#
_symmetry.space_group_name_H-M   'P 1'
#
loop_
_entity.id
_entity.type
_entity.pdbx_description
1 polymer ?
#
loop_
_entity_poly.entity_id
_entity_poly.type
_entity_poly.pdbx_seq_one_letter_code
_entity_poly.pdbx_strand_id
1 'polypeptide(L)'
;MPKLISDPFFTIIKAGISGISIPDHFDLMIEKPHPLCLLAANQLQDYLNNQSDWVHNFGLDRQSAGTIIGKMFGVLVVRNQNQEVGFLAAFSGKLAGRNQHTHFVPPVFDLLTENSFLNVGMEALTKMNEEIKDLEEQETPQTDPQILQLKKARKAYSVALQNRIFEHYHFLNQAGEEKNLIEIFQNIGYKNPPAGAGECAAPKLLQYAFQHNMKPIAMAEFWWGQSPKSNFWKHGHFYPCCKEKCEPIFKHMLAGIA
;
A
#
# COMPACT_ATOMS: atom_id res chain seq x y z
N MET A 1 8.41 6.96 -36.16
CA MET A 1 8.56 7.16 -34.70
C MET A 1 7.61 6.20 -34.02
N PRO A 2 8.07 5.29 -33.14
CA PRO A 2 7.13 4.47 -32.39
C PRO A 2 6.28 5.41 -31.55
N LYS A 3 4.94 5.31 -31.67
CA LYS A 3 4.03 5.95 -30.72
C LYS A 3 4.40 5.40 -29.35
N LEU A 4 5.00 6.22 -28.50
CA LEU A 4 5.14 5.90 -27.08
C LEU A 4 3.73 5.60 -26.57
N ILE A 5 3.53 4.34 -26.18
CA ILE A 5 2.27 3.89 -25.59
C ILE A 5 2.11 4.73 -24.32
N SER A 6 0.99 5.45 -24.21
CA SER A 6 0.65 6.17 -22.98
C SER A 6 0.69 5.18 -21.83
N ASP A 7 1.46 5.49 -20.80
CA ASP A 7 1.48 4.68 -19.57
C ASP A 7 0.05 4.59 -19.02
N PRO A 8 -0.47 3.39 -18.72
CA PRO A 8 -1.88 3.21 -18.37
C PRO A 8 -2.25 3.79 -17.00
N PHE A 9 -1.27 4.05 -16.13
CA PHE A 9 -1.48 4.58 -14.79
C PHE A 9 -1.09 6.05 -14.65
N PHE A 10 -0.39 6.61 -15.65
CA PHE A 10 -0.07 8.04 -15.70
C PHE A 10 -1.30 8.86 -16.10
N THR A 11 -1.73 9.74 -15.19
CA THR A 11 -2.89 10.62 -15.41
C THR A 11 -2.46 12.08 -15.51
N ILE A 12 -2.86 12.76 -16.60
CA ILE A 12 -2.62 14.21 -16.76
C ILE A 12 -3.51 15.00 -15.79
N ILE A 13 -2.93 16.05 -15.18
CA ILE A 13 -3.67 17.00 -14.32
C ILE A 13 -4.50 17.94 -15.21
N LYS A 14 -5.83 17.80 -15.17
CA LYS A 14 -6.76 18.50 -16.09
C LYS A 14 -6.87 20.00 -15.83
N ALA A 15 -6.74 20.43 -14.57
CA ALA A 15 -6.89 21.83 -14.17
C ALA A 15 -5.78 22.75 -14.73
N GLY A 16 -4.76 22.19 -15.41
CA GLY A 16 -3.55 22.89 -15.78
C GLY A 16 -2.66 23.13 -14.56
N ILE A 17 -1.36 23.31 -14.81
CA ILE A 17 -0.37 23.54 -13.75
C ILE A 17 0.39 24.87 -13.94
N SER A 18 -0.05 25.69 -14.90
CA SER A 18 0.56 26.98 -15.21
C SER A 18 0.55 27.89 -13.98
N GLY A 19 1.72 28.42 -13.61
CA GLY A 19 1.88 29.31 -12.46
C GLY A 19 2.11 28.59 -11.12
N ILE A 20 2.11 27.25 -11.08
CA ILE A 20 2.49 26.48 -9.89
C ILE A 20 3.97 26.10 -10.01
N SER A 21 4.78 26.49 -9.02
CA SER A 21 6.19 26.10 -8.97
C SER A 21 6.33 24.61 -8.70
N ILE A 22 7.38 24.01 -9.26
CA ILE A 22 7.78 22.65 -8.91
C ILE A 22 8.62 22.75 -7.63
N PRO A 23 8.36 21.92 -6.61
CA PRO A 23 9.18 21.93 -5.39
C PRO A 23 10.62 21.55 -5.69
N ASP A 24 11.55 22.19 -4.97
CA ASP A 24 13.00 21.93 -5.12
C ASP A 24 13.43 20.61 -4.47
N HIS A 25 12.66 20.15 -3.46
CA HIS A 25 12.91 18.93 -2.70
C HIS A 25 11.65 18.07 -2.61
N PHE A 26 11.84 16.75 -2.56
CA PHE A 26 10.75 15.79 -2.39
C PHE A 26 10.64 15.37 -0.93
N ASP A 27 9.52 15.69 -0.27
CA ASP A 27 9.29 15.38 1.14
C ASP A 27 7.93 14.71 1.34
N LEU A 28 7.95 13.61 2.10
CA LEU A 28 6.79 12.75 2.40
C LEU A 28 6.15 13.02 3.78
N MET A 29 6.77 13.87 4.59
CA MET A 29 6.38 14.12 5.98
C MET A 29 5.70 15.48 6.16
N ILE A 30 5.28 16.12 5.06
CA ILE A 30 4.61 17.42 5.07
C ILE A 30 3.11 17.26 5.39
N GLU A 31 2.62 18.00 6.39
CA GLU A 31 1.19 18.01 6.75
C GLU A 31 0.30 18.73 5.72
N LYS A 32 0.84 19.76 5.06
CA LYS A 32 0.14 20.53 4.02
C LYS A 32 0.61 20.07 2.63
N PRO A 33 -0.26 19.41 1.83
CA PRO A 33 0.10 19.00 0.49
C PRO A 33 0.53 20.17 -0.40
N HIS A 34 1.47 19.88 -1.31
CA HIS A 34 1.83 20.80 -2.38
C HIS A 34 0.61 21.10 -3.28
N PRO A 35 0.46 22.31 -3.87
CA PRO A 35 -0.68 22.64 -4.74
C PRO A 35 -0.90 21.65 -5.89
N LEU A 36 0.18 21.11 -6.49
CA LEU A 36 0.07 20.04 -7.50
C LEU A 36 -0.61 18.77 -6.96
N CYS A 37 -0.32 18.40 -5.71
CA CYS A 37 -0.96 17.26 -5.06
C CYS A 37 -2.43 17.53 -4.77
N LEU A 38 -2.81 18.77 -4.43
CA LEU A 38 -4.22 19.14 -4.24
C LEU A 38 -5.01 19.00 -5.54
N LEU A 39 -4.44 19.43 -6.68
CA LEU A 39 -5.08 19.24 -8.00
C LEU A 39 -5.23 17.76 -8.35
N ALA A 40 -4.16 16.97 -8.16
CA ALA A 40 -4.19 15.53 -8.40
C ALA A 40 -5.18 14.80 -7.48
N ALA A 41 -5.20 15.14 -6.19
CA ALA A 41 -6.11 14.56 -5.22
C ALA A 41 -7.56 14.89 -5.54
N ASN A 42 -7.88 16.15 -5.86
CA ASN A 42 -9.24 16.53 -6.28
C ASN A 42 -9.70 15.73 -7.50
N GLN A 43 -8.83 15.59 -8.52
CA GLN A 43 -9.16 14.79 -9.70
C GLN A 43 -9.36 13.29 -9.37
N LEU A 44 -8.60 12.74 -8.42
CA LEU A 44 -8.81 11.38 -7.92
C LEU A 44 -10.12 11.26 -7.12
N GLN A 45 -10.44 12.24 -6.29
CA GLN A 45 -11.69 12.29 -5.52
C GLN A 45 -12.91 12.36 -6.44
N ASP A 46 -12.83 13.16 -7.50
CA ASP A 46 -13.85 13.20 -8.56
C ASP A 46 -14.00 11.82 -9.22
N TYR A 47 -12.91 11.14 -9.54
CA TYR A 47 -12.96 9.76 -10.05
C TYR A 47 -13.64 8.82 -9.04
N LEU A 48 -13.27 8.86 -7.76
CA LEU A 48 -13.84 8.00 -6.71
C LEU A 48 -15.35 8.20 -6.54
N ASN A 49 -15.85 9.41 -6.76
CA ASN A 49 -17.28 9.73 -6.68
C ASN A 49 -18.08 9.29 -7.92
N ASN A 50 -17.45 9.23 -9.10
CA ASN A 50 -18.16 9.06 -10.37
C ASN A 50 -17.91 7.71 -11.05
N GLN A 51 -16.88 6.96 -10.66
CA GLN A 51 -16.57 5.65 -11.24
C GLN A 51 -17.65 4.61 -10.90
N SER A 52 -17.82 3.62 -11.78
CA SER A 52 -18.77 2.51 -11.63
C SER A 52 -18.14 1.12 -11.79
N ASP A 53 -16.81 1.05 -11.84
CA ASP A 53 -16.07 -0.19 -12.13
C ASP A 53 -16.09 -1.16 -10.93
N TRP A 54 -16.20 -0.62 -9.72
CA TRP A 54 -16.28 -1.40 -8.49
C TRP A 54 -17.18 -0.74 -7.46
N VAL A 55 -17.73 -1.57 -6.59
CA VAL A 55 -18.58 -1.14 -5.46
C VAL A 55 -17.80 -1.35 -4.17
N HIS A 56 -17.69 -0.29 -3.38
CA HIS A 56 -17.04 -0.34 -2.07
C HIS A 56 -17.80 0.57 -1.09
N ASN A 57 -18.17 0.02 0.07
CA ASN A 57 -18.91 0.78 1.07
C ASN A 57 -17.96 1.66 1.90
N PHE A 58 -17.73 2.89 1.43
CA PHE A 58 -16.99 3.91 2.18
C PHE A 58 -17.79 4.53 3.33
N GLY A 59 -19.07 4.20 3.51
CA GLY A 59 -19.94 4.79 4.53
C GLY A 59 -20.31 6.26 4.30
N LEU A 60 -20.21 6.73 3.05
CA LEU A 60 -20.56 8.10 2.65
C LEU A 60 -22.01 8.23 2.19
N ASP A 61 -22.61 7.12 1.75
CA ASP A 61 -24.03 7.02 1.40
C ASP A 61 -24.76 6.17 2.45
N ARG A 62 -25.96 6.62 2.85
CA ARG A 62 -26.83 5.92 3.81
C ARG A 62 -27.44 4.65 3.24
N GLN A 63 -27.44 4.47 1.92
CA GLN A 63 -28.06 3.31 1.25
C GLN A 63 -27.08 2.16 0.98
N SER A 64 -25.77 2.36 1.21
CA SER A 64 -24.77 1.32 0.98
C SER A 64 -24.90 0.18 2.00
N ALA A 65 -25.24 -1.02 1.53
CA ALA A 65 -25.27 -2.22 2.36
C ALA A 65 -23.84 -2.74 2.65
N GLY A 66 -23.70 -3.54 3.70
CA GLY A 66 -22.45 -4.22 4.07
C GLY A 66 -21.56 -3.43 5.03
N THR A 67 -20.36 -3.95 5.27
CA THR A 67 -19.39 -3.37 6.22
C THR A 67 -18.82 -2.07 5.68
N ILE A 68 -18.85 -1.02 6.51
CA ILE A 68 -18.25 0.27 6.20
C ILE A 68 -16.73 0.17 6.37
N ILE A 69 -15.99 0.48 5.31
CA ILE A 69 -14.54 0.41 5.28
C ILE A 69 -13.99 1.65 4.58
N GLY A 70 -13.40 2.58 5.34
CA GLY A 70 -12.64 3.69 4.76
C GLY A 70 -11.27 3.24 4.24
N LYS A 71 -10.63 4.09 3.43
CA LYS A 71 -9.38 3.74 2.75
C LYS A 71 -8.43 4.94 2.69
N MET A 72 -7.13 4.67 2.83
CA MET A 72 -6.09 5.66 2.53
C MET A 72 -5.77 5.60 1.04
N PHE A 73 -5.89 6.74 0.37
CA PHE A 73 -5.49 6.92 -1.02
C PHE A 73 -4.25 7.82 -1.07
N GLY A 74 -3.43 7.63 -2.10
CA GLY A 74 -2.26 8.45 -2.36
C GLY A 74 -2.19 8.90 -3.80
N VAL A 75 -1.69 10.11 -4.00
CA VAL A 75 -1.32 10.64 -5.32
C VAL A 75 0.16 11.00 -5.31
N LEU A 76 0.89 10.59 -6.35
CA LEU A 76 2.27 10.97 -6.58
C LEU A 76 2.33 11.76 -7.88
N VAL A 77 2.59 13.06 -7.78
CA VAL A 77 2.87 13.92 -8.92
C VAL A 77 4.25 13.55 -9.44
N VAL A 78 4.34 13.27 -10.74
CA VAL A 78 5.57 12.84 -11.40
C VAL A 78 5.78 13.60 -12.70
N ARG A 79 7.04 13.69 -13.12
CA ARG A 79 7.41 14.01 -14.50
C ARG A 79 7.75 12.72 -15.23
N ASN A 80 7.08 12.45 -16.34
CA ASN A 80 7.39 11.28 -17.18
C ASN A 80 8.59 11.56 -18.12
N GLN A 81 8.96 10.55 -18.92
CA GLN A 81 10.07 10.65 -19.88
C GLN A 81 9.82 11.70 -20.99
N ASN A 82 8.55 12.00 -21.31
CA ASN A 82 8.15 13.03 -22.27
C ASN A 82 8.22 14.46 -21.68
N GLN A 83 8.71 14.61 -20.45
CA GLN A 83 8.69 15.86 -19.69
C GLN A 83 7.28 16.37 -19.31
N GLU A 84 6.26 15.52 -19.46
CA GLU A 84 4.90 15.84 -19.04
C GLU A 84 4.76 15.66 -17.54
N VAL A 85 4.01 16.57 -16.90
CA VAL A 85 3.69 16.49 -15.48
C VAL A 85 2.28 15.97 -15.32
N GLY A 86 2.15 14.87 -14.58
CA GLY A 86 0.90 14.21 -14.26
C GLY A 86 0.99 13.57 -12.88
N PHE A 87 0.12 12.61 -12.60
CA PHE A 87 0.15 11.88 -11.34
C PHE A 87 -0.17 10.40 -11.51
N LEU A 88 0.35 9.63 -10.57
CA LEU A 88 -0.01 8.23 -10.30
C LEU A 88 -0.94 8.19 -9.08
N ALA A 89 -1.83 7.20 -9.02
CA ALA A 89 -2.73 6.99 -7.88
C ALA A 89 -2.56 5.58 -7.29
N ALA A 90 -2.70 5.46 -5.97
CA ALA A 90 -2.65 4.18 -5.25
C ALA A 90 -3.58 4.19 -4.03
N PHE A 91 -3.78 3.03 -3.43
CA PHE A 91 -4.53 2.86 -2.18
C PHE A 91 -3.85 1.85 -1.24
N SER A 92 -4.13 1.94 0.06
CA SER A 92 -3.59 1.02 1.06
C SER A 92 -4.28 -0.35 1.10
N GLY A 93 -3.52 -1.43 1.15
CA GLY A 93 -4.07 -2.80 1.18
C GLY A 93 -4.96 -3.11 -0.04
N LYS A 94 -6.16 -3.68 0.20
CA LYS A 94 -7.15 -4.10 -0.82
C LYS A 94 -8.33 -3.14 -0.95
N LEU A 95 -8.81 -2.89 -2.16
CA LEU A 95 -10.02 -2.10 -2.43
C LEU A 95 -11.06 -2.99 -3.12
N ALA A 96 -12.31 -2.99 -2.64
CA ALA A 96 -13.37 -3.87 -3.17
C ALA A 96 -12.94 -5.35 -3.31
N GLY A 97 -12.18 -5.85 -2.33
CA GLY A 97 -11.68 -7.23 -2.30
C GLY A 97 -10.46 -7.53 -3.19
N ARG A 98 -9.98 -6.57 -4.00
CA ARG A 98 -8.88 -6.74 -4.96
C ARG A 98 -7.69 -5.84 -4.66
N ASN A 99 -6.50 -6.24 -5.12
CA ASN A 99 -5.27 -5.44 -5.04
C ASN A 99 -5.06 -4.50 -6.23
N GLN A 100 -5.76 -4.73 -7.34
CA GLN A 100 -5.52 -4.04 -8.61
C GLN A 100 -6.84 -3.55 -9.23
N HIS A 101 -6.77 -2.34 -9.79
CA HIS A 101 -7.88 -1.62 -10.45
C HIS A 101 -7.28 -0.72 -11.54
N THR A 102 -8.03 -0.46 -12.62
CA THR A 102 -7.54 0.17 -13.87
C THR A 102 -6.82 1.52 -13.69
N HIS A 103 -7.17 2.29 -12.65
CA HIS A 103 -6.64 3.63 -12.39
C HIS A 103 -5.58 3.69 -11.27
N PHE A 104 -5.22 2.55 -10.70
CA PHE A 104 -4.31 2.49 -9.55
C PHE A 104 -3.11 1.64 -9.87
N VAL A 105 -1.92 2.14 -9.54
CA VAL A 105 -0.67 1.39 -9.74
C VAL A 105 -0.73 0.04 -9.01
N PRO A 106 -0.11 -1.01 -9.56
CA PRO A 106 -0.11 -2.33 -8.97
C PRO A 106 0.53 -2.36 -7.56
N PRO A 107 0.26 -3.39 -6.75
CA PRO A 107 1.02 -3.62 -5.52
C PRO A 107 2.49 -3.86 -5.85
N VAL A 108 3.38 -3.56 -4.91
CA VAL A 108 4.83 -3.85 -5.03
C VAL A 108 5.06 -5.35 -5.25
N PHE A 109 4.29 -6.19 -4.55
CA PHE A 109 4.26 -7.63 -4.74
C PHE A 109 2.81 -8.11 -4.66
N ASP A 110 2.36 -8.90 -5.63
CA ASP A 110 0.97 -9.39 -5.65
C ASP A 110 0.80 -10.68 -4.83
N LEU A 111 0.34 -10.48 -3.60
CA LEU A 111 0.04 -11.54 -2.65
C LEU A 111 -1.20 -12.39 -3.02
N LEU A 112 -2.05 -11.95 -3.97
CA LEU A 112 -3.34 -12.59 -4.26
C LEU A 112 -3.36 -13.52 -5.48
N THR A 113 -2.20 -13.80 -6.08
CA THR A 113 -2.12 -14.77 -7.17
C THR A 113 -2.62 -16.15 -6.72
N GLU A 114 -3.51 -16.75 -7.51
CA GLU A 114 -4.01 -18.12 -7.25
C GLU A 114 -2.83 -19.10 -7.19
N ASN A 115 -2.87 -20.05 -6.25
CA ASN A 115 -1.75 -20.95 -5.93
C ASN A 115 -0.43 -20.26 -5.48
N SER A 116 -0.48 -19.00 -5.05
CA SER A 116 0.67 -18.39 -4.38
C SER A 116 1.03 -19.18 -3.12
N PHE A 117 2.32 -19.13 -2.74
CA PHE A 117 2.77 -19.73 -1.48
C PHE A 117 2.02 -19.18 -0.26
N LEU A 118 1.49 -17.97 -0.37
CA LEU A 118 0.70 -17.36 0.70
C LEU A 118 -0.65 -18.06 0.84
N ASN A 119 -1.37 -18.29 -0.25
CA ASN A 119 -2.68 -18.95 -0.20
C ASN A 119 -2.54 -20.37 0.37
N VAL A 120 -1.58 -21.14 -0.14
CA VAL A 120 -1.26 -22.48 0.37
C VAL A 120 -0.86 -22.44 1.86
N GLY A 121 -0.04 -21.45 2.23
CA GLY A 121 0.38 -21.28 3.63
C GLY A 121 -0.76 -20.87 4.56
N MET A 122 -1.68 -20.02 4.11
CA MET A 122 -2.84 -19.61 4.89
C MET A 122 -3.83 -20.75 5.06
N GLU A 123 -4.06 -21.57 4.04
CA GLU A 123 -4.86 -22.81 4.15
C GLU A 123 -4.26 -23.79 5.16
N ALA A 124 -2.94 -23.98 5.14
CA ALA A 124 -2.25 -24.82 6.11
C ALA A 124 -2.42 -24.27 7.54
N LEU A 125 -2.32 -22.94 7.74
CA LEU A 125 -2.57 -22.30 9.03
C LEU A 125 -4.01 -22.47 9.52
N THR A 126 -4.99 -22.37 8.62
CA THR A 126 -6.40 -22.60 8.93
C THR A 126 -6.61 -24.02 9.42
N LYS A 127 -6.09 -25.03 8.71
CA LYS A 127 -6.17 -26.44 9.12
C LYS A 127 -5.53 -26.68 10.50
N MET A 128 -4.37 -26.09 10.76
CA MET A 128 -3.73 -26.18 12.08
C MET A 128 -4.58 -25.52 13.18
N ASN A 129 -5.25 -24.39 12.89
CA ASN A 129 -6.14 -23.75 13.87
C ASN A 129 -7.38 -24.62 14.15
N GLU A 130 -7.94 -25.25 13.12
CA GLU A 130 -9.07 -26.19 13.26
C GLU A 130 -8.68 -27.39 14.11
N GLU A 131 -7.54 -28.02 13.85
CA GLU A 131 -7.04 -29.16 14.64
C GLU A 131 -6.79 -28.79 16.11
N ILE A 132 -6.19 -27.61 16.36
CA ILE A 132 -6.00 -27.11 17.74
C ILE A 132 -7.34 -26.92 18.43
N LYS A 133 -8.33 -26.35 17.74
CA LYS A 133 -9.66 -26.10 18.28
C LYS A 133 -10.38 -27.41 18.60
N ASP A 134 -10.33 -28.38 17.68
CA ASP A 134 -10.97 -29.68 17.86
C ASP A 134 -10.40 -30.44 19.08
N LEU A 135 -9.09 -30.36 19.30
CA LEU A 135 -8.46 -30.96 20.49
C LEU A 135 -8.84 -30.23 21.78
N GLU A 136 -8.92 -28.89 21.76
CA GLU A 136 -9.35 -28.10 22.92
C GLU A 136 -10.82 -28.37 23.31
N GLU A 137 -11.68 -28.71 22.35
CA GLU A 137 -13.09 -29.03 22.57
C GLU A 137 -13.31 -30.45 23.13
N GLN A 138 -12.34 -31.36 23.02
CA GLN A 138 -12.40 -32.74 23.53
C GLN A 138 -12.08 -32.87 25.04
N GLU A 139 -12.34 -31.83 25.84
CA GLU A 139 -11.99 -31.74 27.28
C GLU A 139 -10.49 -31.98 27.58
N THR A 140 -9.64 -31.89 26.57
CA THR A 140 -8.19 -32.05 26.72
C THR A 140 -7.63 -30.79 27.40
N PRO A 141 -6.84 -30.91 28.49
CA PRO A 141 -6.25 -29.74 29.14
C PRO A 141 -5.44 -28.92 28.13
N GLN A 142 -5.52 -27.58 28.18
CA GLN A 142 -4.68 -26.72 27.31
C GLN A 142 -3.16 -26.94 27.50
N THR A 143 -2.77 -27.60 28.59
CA THR A 143 -1.40 -28.03 28.90
C THR A 143 -1.02 -29.36 28.26
N ASP A 144 -1.92 -29.96 27.48
CA ASP A 144 -1.65 -31.22 26.80
C ASP A 144 -0.45 -31.06 25.85
N PRO A 145 0.54 -31.97 25.91
CA PRO A 145 1.73 -31.90 25.09
C PRO A 145 1.45 -31.80 23.58
N GLN A 146 0.40 -32.44 23.09
CA GLN A 146 0.00 -32.41 21.67
C GLN A 146 -0.49 -31.02 21.27
N ILE A 147 -1.37 -30.41 22.08
CA ILE A 147 -1.87 -29.04 21.84
C ILE A 147 -0.71 -28.03 21.90
N LEU A 148 0.19 -28.18 22.87
CA LEU A 148 1.37 -27.32 22.99
C LEU A 148 2.32 -27.45 21.80
N GLN A 149 2.55 -28.67 21.31
CA GLN A 149 3.37 -28.91 20.12
C GLN A 149 2.74 -28.32 18.86
N LEU A 150 1.43 -28.50 18.64
CA LEU A 150 0.70 -27.93 17.51
C LEU A 150 0.72 -26.40 17.54
N LYS A 151 0.45 -25.78 18.69
CA LYS A 151 0.56 -24.31 18.84
C LYS A 151 1.96 -23.80 18.52
N LYS A 152 3.01 -24.53 18.94
CA LYS A 152 4.41 -24.20 18.63
C LYS A 152 4.70 -24.33 17.13
N ALA A 153 4.29 -25.43 16.51
CA ALA A 153 4.46 -25.68 15.08
C ALA A 153 3.74 -24.61 14.24
N ARG A 154 2.48 -24.32 14.57
CA ARG A 154 1.68 -23.26 13.93
C ARG A 154 2.33 -21.89 14.03
N LYS A 155 2.84 -21.53 15.22
CA LYS A 155 3.56 -20.26 15.43
C LYS A 155 4.82 -20.21 14.58
N ALA A 156 5.63 -21.27 14.56
CA ALA A 156 6.83 -21.34 13.74
C ALA A 156 6.51 -21.23 12.24
N TYR A 157 5.46 -21.92 11.77
CA TYR A 157 5.00 -21.86 10.38
C TYR A 157 4.50 -20.47 10.00
N SER A 158 3.71 -19.82 10.85
CA SER A 158 3.25 -18.43 10.63
C SER A 158 4.42 -17.44 10.54
N VAL A 159 5.43 -17.58 11.39
CA VAL A 159 6.64 -16.74 11.33
C VAL A 159 7.43 -17.00 10.04
N ALA A 160 7.61 -18.26 9.65
CA ALA A 160 8.31 -18.62 8.41
C ALA A 160 7.57 -18.08 7.18
N LEU A 161 6.24 -18.20 7.14
CA LEU A 161 5.41 -17.67 6.07
C LEU A 161 5.52 -16.15 5.97
N GLN A 162 5.48 -15.46 7.13
CA GLN A 162 5.63 -14.01 7.18
C GLN A 162 7.02 -13.55 6.70
N ASN A 163 8.09 -14.26 7.08
CA ASN A 163 9.44 -13.96 6.59
C ASN A 163 9.54 -14.13 5.09
N ARG A 164 8.93 -15.19 4.53
CA ARG A 164 8.88 -15.39 3.09
C ARG A 164 8.15 -14.25 2.37
N ILE A 165 7.09 -13.69 2.95
CA ILE A 165 6.46 -12.47 2.42
C ILE A 165 7.48 -11.33 2.37
N PHE A 166 8.19 -11.08 3.47
CA PHE A 166 9.16 -9.99 3.55
C PHE A 166 10.32 -10.11 2.55
N GLU A 167 10.75 -11.33 2.25
CA GLU A 167 11.77 -11.61 1.23
C GLU A 167 11.34 -11.22 -0.19
N HIS A 168 10.03 -11.28 -0.49
CA HIS A 168 9.51 -10.99 -1.84
C HIS A 168 9.12 -9.52 -2.06
N TYR A 169 9.11 -8.71 -1.01
CA TYR A 169 8.84 -7.27 -1.14
C TYR A 169 10.13 -6.53 -1.39
N HIS A 170 10.38 -6.21 -2.66
CA HIS A 170 11.56 -5.50 -3.15
C HIS A 170 11.22 -4.05 -3.52
N PHE A 171 12.04 -3.10 -3.07
CA PHE A 171 11.85 -1.67 -3.31
C PHE A 171 13.04 -1.08 -4.04
N LEU A 172 12.77 -0.36 -5.12
CA LEU A 172 13.75 0.41 -5.86
C LEU A 172 13.93 1.80 -5.25
N ASN A 173 15.13 2.36 -5.40
CA ASN A 173 15.37 3.79 -5.29
C ASN A 173 15.56 4.42 -6.69
N GLN A 174 15.82 5.73 -6.74
CA GLN A 174 15.98 6.43 -8.02
C GLN A 174 17.18 5.94 -8.85
N ALA A 175 18.23 5.42 -8.21
CA ALA A 175 19.39 4.86 -8.90
C ALA A 175 19.13 3.44 -9.46
N GLY A 176 17.94 2.88 -9.21
CA GLY A 176 17.60 1.50 -9.58
C GLY A 176 18.17 0.45 -8.62
N GLU A 177 18.68 0.87 -7.46
CA GLU A 177 19.16 -0.07 -6.44
C GLU A 177 17.97 -0.67 -5.68
N GLU A 178 18.03 -1.98 -5.49
CA GLU A 178 16.94 -2.75 -4.90
C GLU A 178 17.30 -3.24 -3.49
N LYS A 179 16.33 -3.21 -2.58
CA LYS A 179 16.41 -3.89 -1.27
C LYS A 179 15.08 -4.50 -0.90
N ASN A 180 15.11 -5.65 -0.24
CA ASN A 180 13.91 -6.25 0.33
C ASN A 180 13.58 -5.71 1.74
N LEU A 181 12.40 -6.05 2.28
CA LEU A 181 12.01 -5.60 3.62
C LEU A 181 12.96 -6.09 4.72
N ILE A 182 13.51 -7.30 4.61
CA ILE A 182 14.41 -7.84 5.62
C ILE A 182 15.68 -6.96 5.71
N GLU A 183 16.29 -6.66 4.57
CA GLU A 183 17.48 -5.82 4.49
C GLU A 183 17.21 -4.39 5.00
N ILE A 184 16.06 -3.82 4.62
CA ILE A 184 15.67 -2.45 5.03
C ILE A 184 15.53 -2.36 6.55
N PHE A 185 14.84 -3.32 7.19
CA PHE A 185 14.51 -3.26 8.61
C PHE A 185 15.64 -3.79 9.53
N GLN A 186 16.47 -4.73 9.08
CA GLN A 186 17.63 -5.18 9.86
C GLN A 186 18.62 -4.04 10.12
N ASN A 187 18.81 -3.16 9.12
CA ASN A 187 19.74 -2.01 9.22
C ASN A 187 19.35 -0.95 10.26
N ILE A 188 18.12 -1.01 10.78
CA ILE A 188 17.61 -0.06 11.79
C ILE A 188 17.30 -0.74 13.12
N GLY A 189 17.80 -1.97 13.33
CA GLY A 189 17.70 -2.69 14.61
C GLY A 189 16.37 -3.41 14.85
N TYR A 190 15.50 -3.51 13.84
CA TYR A 190 14.28 -4.32 13.95
C TYR A 190 14.62 -5.81 13.77
N LYS A 191 14.06 -6.65 14.65
CA LYS A 191 14.20 -8.11 14.52
C LYS A 191 13.50 -8.66 13.29
N ASN A 192 12.31 -8.13 12.99
CA ASN A 192 11.51 -8.43 11.79
C ASN A 192 10.75 -7.16 11.37
N PRO A 193 10.46 -6.98 10.07
CA PRO A 193 9.55 -5.94 9.59
C PRO A 193 8.15 -6.05 10.21
N PRO A 194 7.42 -4.93 10.39
CA PRO A 194 6.04 -4.98 10.86
C PRO A 194 5.10 -5.54 9.78
N ALA A 195 4.04 -6.23 10.21
CA ALA A 195 3.03 -6.76 9.30
C ALA A 195 2.36 -5.63 8.48
N GLY A 196 2.22 -5.86 7.17
CA GLY A 196 1.70 -4.88 6.21
C GLY A 196 2.68 -3.78 5.80
N ALA A 197 3.97 -3.88 6.18
CA ALA A 197 5.01 -3.03 5.60
C ALA A 197 5.02 -3.22 4.06
N GLY A 198 5.10 -2.12 3.32
CA GLY A 198 5.06 -2.14 1.84
C GLY A 198 3.67 -2.06 1.20
N GLU A 199 2.58 -2.20 1.97
CA GLU A 199 1.22 -2.21 1.42
C GLU A 199 0.53 -0.84 1.37
N CYS A 200 1.19 0.20 1.90
CA CYS A 200 0.71 1.58 1.85
C CYS A 200 0.68 2.14 0.42
N ALA A 201 -0.05 3.24 0.19
CA ALA A 201 -0.16 3.83 -1.14
C ALA A 201 1.19 4.40 -1.60
N ALA A 202 1.89 5.12 -0.73
CA ALA A 202 3.18 5.75 -1.01
C ALA A 202 4.28 4.81 -1.57
N PRO A 203 4.61 3.66 -0.94
CA PRO A 203 5.60 2.75 -1.51
C PRO A 203 5.23 2.23 -2.90
N LYS A 204 3.94 1.94 -3.17
CA LYS A 204 3.48 1.49 -4.49
C LYS A 204 3.69 2.56 -5.56
N LEU A 205 3.37 3.81 -5.23
CA LEU A 205 3.54 4.95 -6.12
C LEU A 205 5.00 5.16 -6.51
N LEU A 206 5.89 5.18 -5.51
CA LEU A 206 7.33 5.35 -5.72
C LEU A 206 7.92 4.18 -6.50
N GLN A 207 7.53 2.95 -6.16
CA GLN A 207 7.99 1.75 -6.85
C GLN A 207 7.66 1.82 -8.34
N TYR A 208 6.40 2.12 -8.66
CA TYR A 208 5.95 2.25 -10.04
C TYR A 208 6.69 3.39 -10.76
N ALA A 209 6.83 4.55 -10.12
CA ALA A 209 7.55 5.69 -10.69
C ALA A 209 8.99 5.32 -11.07
N PHE A 210 9.73 4.65 -10.18
CA PHE A 210 11.12 4.25 -10.46
C PHE A 210 11.21 3.15 -11.52
N GLN A 211 10.34 2.14 -11.48
CA GLN A 211 10.27 1.11 -12.54
C GLN A 211 10.03 1.70 -13.93
N HIS A 212 9.28 2.80 -14.00
CA HIS A 212 8.91 3.47 -15.25
C HIS A 212 9.75 4.73 -15.53
N ASN A 213 10.86 4.93 -14.81
CA ASN A 213 11.77 6.09 -14.96
C ASN A 213 11.06 7.45 -14.90
N MET A 214 9.99 7.55 -14.10
CA MET A 214 9.29 8.79 -13.82
C MET A 214 9.96 9.48 -12.63
N LYS A 215 10.16 10.80 -12.72
CA LYS A 215 10.75 11.60 -11.64
C LYS A 215 9.65 12.01 -10.64
N PRO A 216 9.72 11.60 -9.36
CA PRO A 216 8.83 12.13 -8.32
C PRO A 216 8.96 13.64 -8.17
N ILE A 217 7.83 14.33 -8.01
CA ILE A 217 7.76 15.79 -7.79
C ILE A 217 7.20 16.10 -6.41
N ALA A 218 6.01 15.58 -6.11
CA ALA A 218 5.34 15.83 -4.85
C ALA A 218 4.35 14.70 -4.59
N MET A 219 4.03 14.44 -3.33
CA MET A 219 3.10 13.38 -2.96
C MET A 219 2.12 13.86 -1.89
N ALA A 220 0.95 13.22 -1.82
CA ALA A 220 0.03 13.39 -0.71
C ALA A 220 -0.79 12.11 -0.51
N GLU A 221 -1.09 11.80 0.74
CA GLU A 221 -2.05 10.77 1.11
C GLU A 221 -3.27 11.40 1.80
N PHE A 222 -4.45 10.88 1.54
CA PHE A 222 -5.70 11.33 2.15
C PHE A 222 -6.63 10.17 2.49
N TRP A 223 -7.41 10.36 3.55
CA TRP A 223 -8.41 9.38 3.95
C TRP A 223 -9.72 9.57 3.18
N TRP A 224 -10.27 8.48 2.66
CA TRP A 224 -11.54 8.47 1.96
C TRP A 224 -12.52 7.49 2.61
N GLY A 225 -13.56 8.04 3.22
CA GLY A 225 -14.69 7.31 3.79
C GLY A 225 -15.05 7.80 5.18
N GLN A 226 -16.09 7.22 5.76
CA GLN A 226 -16.52 7.50 7.12
C GLN A 226 -15.35 7.31 8.09
N SER A 227 -15.26 8.21 9.06
CA SER A 227 -14.29 8.11 10.14
C SER A 227 -14.50 6.81 10.94
N PRO A 228 -13.42 6.08 11.26
CA PRO A 228 -13.51 4.96 12.19
C PRO A 228 -13.80 5.47 13.59
N LYS A 229 -14.11 4.55 14.52
CA LYS A 229 -14.46 4.88 15.92
C LYS A 229 -13.44 5.78 16.64
N SER A 230 -12.17 5.74 16.25
CA SER A 230 -11.12 6.59 16.81
C SER A 230 -11.23 8.06 16.42
N ASN A 231 -12.04 8.42 15.41
CA ASN A 231 -12.20 9.76 14.83
C ASN A 231 -10.90 10.43 14.34
N PHE A 232 -9.79 9.69 14.32
CA PHE A 232 -8.50 10.20 13.88
C PHE A 232 -8.49 10.45 12.37
N TRP A 233 -8.97 9.47 11.59
CA TRP A 233 -9.08 9.56 10.14
C TRP A 233 -10.36 10.27 9.73
N LYS A 234 -10.26 11.36 9.00
CA LYS A 234 -11.37 12.24 8.58
C LYS A 234 -11.48 12.21 7.06
N HIS A 235 -12.70 12.07 6.57
CA HIS A 235 -12.98 12.06 5.14
C HIS A 235 -12.37 13.29 4.44
N GLY A 236 -11.63 13.08 3.35
CA GLY A 236 -10.97 14.10 2.56
C GLY A 236 -9.74 14.76 3.22
N HIS A 237 -9.42 14.41 4.46
CA HIS A 237 -8.28 15.01 5.15
C HIS A 237 -6.96 14.37 4.71
N PHE A 238 -5.94 15.20 4.59
CA PHE A 238 -4.59 14.78 4.20
C PHE A 238 -3.76 14.42 5.42
N TYR A 239 -2.89 13.43 5.25
CA TYR A 239 -2.04 12.94 6.33
C TYR A 239 -0.63 12.69 5.81
N PRO A 240 0.40 12.95 6.63
CA PRO A 240 1.76 12.56 6.30
C PRO A 240 1.86 11.04 6.23
N CYS A 241 2.88 10.55 5.51
CA CYS A 241 3.07 9.12 5.39
C CYS A 241 3.41 8.44 6.72
N CYS A 242 3.15 7.13 6.76
CA CYS A 242 3.25 6.36 7.98
C CYS A 242 4.70 6.28 8.51
N LYS A 243 4.94 6.75 9.75
CA LYS A 243 6.28 6.68 10.36
C LYS A 243 6.72 5.24 10.60
N GLU A 244 5.91 4.46 11.30
CA GLU A 244 6.33 3.15 11.82
C GLU A 244 6.64 2.11 10.73
N LYS A 245 5.86 2.06 9.65
CA LYS A 245 6.02 1.01 8.62
C LYS A 245 6.68 1.50 7.33
N CYS A 246 6.58 2.80 7.03
CA CYS A 246 6.95 3.33 5.72
C CYS A 246 8.28 4.11 5.79
N GLU A 247 8.59 4.78 6.89
CA GLU A 247 9.82 5.59 7.04
C GLU A 247 11.11 4.79 6.76
N PRO A 248 11.29 3.54 7.24
CA PRO A 248 12.46 2.75 6.89
C PRO A 248 12.56 2.46 5.40
N ILE A 249 11.42 2.19 4.75
CA ILE A 249 11.34 1.94 3.31
C ILE A 249 11.72 3.22 2.55
N PHE A 250 11.20 4.37 2.97
CA PHE A 250 11.50 5.65 2.32
C PHE A 250 12.96 6.07 2.46
N LYS A 251 13.63 5.74 3.58
CA LYS A 251 15.07 5.97 3.72
C LYS A 251 15.87 5.30 2.60
N HIS A 252 15.42 4.13 2.12
CA HIS A 252 15.99 3.49 0.93
C HIS A 252 15.47 4.11 -0.36
N MET A 253 14.15 4.13 -0.57
CA MET A 253 13.53 4.54 -1.84
C MET A 253 13.86 5.99 -2.24
N LEU A 254 14.03 6.88 -1.27
CA LEU A 254 14.32 8.29 -1.51
C LEU A 254 15.80 8.64 -1.46
N ALA A 255 16.69 7.65 -1.31
CA ALA A 255 18.12 7.89 -1.36
C ALA A 255 18.49 8.59 -2.68
N GLY A 256 19.04 9.80 -2.58
CA GLY A 256 19.43 10.64 -3.72
C GLY A 256 18.38 11.62 -4.24
N ILE A 257 17.17 11.68 -3.67
CA ILE A 257 16.10 12.62 -4.10
C ILE A 257 15.40 13.42 -2.98
N ALA A 258 15.45 12.95 -1.73
CA ALA A 258 14.93 13.66 -0.57
C ALA A 258 15.98 14.62 0.00
#